data_AF-A0A844FC30-F1
#
_entry.id   AF-A0A844FC30-F1
#
_cell.length_a   1.000
_cell.length_b   1.000
_cell.length_c   1.000
_cell.angle_alpha   90.00
_cell.angle_beta   90.00
_cell.angle_gamma   90.00
#
_symmetry.space_group_name_H-M   'P 1'
#
loop_
_entity.id
_entity.type
_entity.pdbx_description
1 polymer ?
#
loop_
_entity_poly.entity_id
_entity_poly.type
_entity_poly.pdbx_seq_one_letter_code
_entity_poly.pdbx_strand_id
1 'polypeptide(L)' 'MEELYEIIRNALRKGDAFTQYSSSQYLLMVMGTSSENARKIGECIKSRYEAGLERKIRSDIEYDIYPLG' A
#
# COMPACT_ATOMS: atom_id res chain seq x y z
N MET A 1 12.66 -0.78 -2.90
CA MET A 1 11.69 -0.83 -4.00
C MET A 1 11.02 -2.19 -4.09
N GLU A 2 11.77 -3.29 -4.20
CA GLU A 2 11.21 -4.67 -4.19
C GLU A 2 10.43 -5.00 -2.91
N GLU A 3 10.90 -4.51 -1.75
CA GLU A 3 10.25 -4.78 -0.46
C GLU A 3 8.84 -4.17 -0.35
N LEU A 4 8.67 -2.91 -0.77
CA LEU A 4 7.35 -2.26 -0.78
C LEU A 4 6.40 -2.96 -1.76
N TYR A 5 6.91 -3.37 -2.93
CA TYR A 5 6.13 -4.13 -3.91
C TYR A 5 5.60 -5.44 -3.30
N GLU A 6 6.45 -6.22 -2.64
CA GLU A 6 6.05 -7.48 -2.00
C GLU A 6 5.11 -7.25 -0.80
N ILE A 7 5.29 -6.18 -0.03
CA ILE A 7 4.36 -5.81 1.05
C ILE A 7 2.97 -5.50 0.49
N ILE A 8 2.89 -4.68 -0.57
CA ILE A 8 1.62 -4.35 -1.24
C ILE A 8 0.98 -5.62 -1.79
N ARG A 9 1.75 -6.45 -2.50
CA ARG A 9 1.27 -7.71 -3.09
C ARG A 9 0.67 -8.64 -2.04
N ASN A 10 1.29 -8.74 -0.86
CA ASN A 10 0.82 -9.60 0.23
C ASN A 10 -0.37 -9.00 1.01
N ALA A 11 -0.57 -7.68 0.94
CA ALA A 11 -1.69 -7.00 1.59
C ALA A 11 -3.00 -7.10 0.78
N LEU A 12 -2.90 -7.26 -0.54
CA LEU A 12 -4.03 -7.24 -1.46
C LEU A 12 -4.66 -8.61 -1.69
N ARG A 13 -5.97 -8.63 -1.94
CA ARG A 13 -6.71 -9.86 -2.25
C ARG A 13 -6.62 -10.18 -3.73
N LYS A 14 -6.94 -11.42 -4.07
CA LYS A 14 -7.04 -11.85 -5.46
C LYS A 14 -8.20 -11.11 -6.13
N GLY A 15 -7.89 -10.25 -7.12
CA GLY A 15 -8.85 -9.39 -7.81
C GLY A 15 -8.63 -7.91 -7.58
N ASP A 16 -7.88 -7.53 -6.53
CA ASP A 16 -7.36 -6.17 -6.39
C ASP A 16 -6.21 -5.96 -7.38
N ALA A 17 -6.08 -4.75 -7.91
CA ALA A 17 -5.04 -4.38 -8.85
C ALA A 17 -4.08 -3.37 -8.22
N PHE A 18 -2.80 -3.45 -8.57
CA PHE A 18 -1.83 -2.44 -8.21
C PHE A 18 -0.76 -2.32 -9.29
N THR A 19 -0.18 -1.13 -9.40
CA THR A 19 0.90 -0.85 -10.35
C THR A 19 1.87 0.17 -9.78
N GLN A 20 3.09 0.17 -10.29
CA GLN A 20 4.07 1.19 -9.97
C GLN A 20 3.80 2.43 -10.85
N TYR A 21 3.52 3.56 -10.22
CA TYR A 21 3.28 4.83 -10.92
C TYR A 21 4.58 5.58 -11.19
N SER A 22 5.52 5.57 -10.22
CA SER A 22 6.83 6.21 -10.35
C SER A 22 7.91 5.44 -9.58
N SER A 23 9.14 5.96 -9.55
CA SER A 23 10.25 5.34 -8.80
C SER A 23 10.03 5.24 -7.29
N SER A 24 9.02 5.91 -6.72
CA SER A 24 8.69 5.88 -5.29
C SER A 24 7.19 5.85 -4.99
N GLN A 25 6.33 5.71 -6.01
CA GLN A 25 4.88 5.73 -5.83
C GLN A 25 4.22 4.52 -6.48
N TYR A 26 3.21 4.00 -5.79
CA TYR A 26 2.36 2.90 -6.25
C TYR A 26 0.91 3.35 -6.27
N LEU A 27 0.18 2.86 -7.25
CA LEU A 27 -1.26 3.06 -7.35
C LEU A 27 -1.95 1.73 -7.10
N LEU A 28 -2.91 1.73 -6.16
CA LEU A 28 -3.69 0.56 -5.78
C LEU A 28 -5.16 0.80 -6.11
N MET A 29 -5.83 -0.22 -6.64
CA MET A 29 -7.25 -0.23 -6.94
C MET A 29 -7.88 -1.44 -6.25
N VAL A 30 -8.71 -1.16 -5.24
CA VAL A 30 -9.41 -2.17 -4.43
C VAL A 30 -10.91 -2.11 -4.71
N MET A 31 -11.45 -3.15 -5.35
CA MET A 31 -12.87 -3.18 -5.75
C MET A 31 -13.75 -3.80 -4.67
N GLY A 32 -15.01 -3.37 -4.59
CA GLY A 32 -15.98 -3.93 -3.63
C GLY A 32 -15.62 -3.69 -2.16
N THR A 33 -14.82 -2.64 -1.90
CA THR A 33 -14.31 -2.29 -0.57
C THR A 33 -14.86 -0.93 -0.17
N SER A 34 -15.27 -0.78 1.10
CA SER A 34 -15.63 0.52 1.67
C SER A 34 -14.38 1.37 1.90
N SER A 35 -14.51 2.70 1.95
CA SER A 35 -13.39 3.59 2.26
C SER A 35 -12.70 3.26 3.60
N GLU A 36 -13.45 2.76 4.58
CA GLU A 36 -12.90 2.31 5.86
C GLU A 36 -11.99 1.09 5.70
N ASN A 37 -12.41 0.11 4.89
CA ASN A 37 -11.60 -1.07 4.60
C ASN A 37 -10.38 -0.72 3.74
N ALA A 38 -10.50 0.22 2.80
CA ALA A 38 -9.36 0.75 2.05
C ALA A 38 -8.33 1.40 2.98
N ARG A 39 -8.79 2.14 4.01
CA ARG A 39 -7.89 2.71 5.03
C ARG A 39 -7.17 1.64 5.81
N LYS A 40 -7.86 0.59 6.26
CA LYS A 40 -7.22 -0.55 6.95
C LYS A 40 -6.12 -1.20 6.11
N ILE A 41 -6.31 -1.30 4.79
CA ILE A 41 -5.28 -1.82 3.88
C ILE A 41 -4.06 -0.88 3.85
N GLY A 42 -4.29 0.43 3.69
CA GLY A 42 -3.22 1.44 3.70
C GLY A 42 -2.43 1.46 5.01
N GLU A 43 -3.11 1.46 6.16
CA GLU A 43 -2.49 1.38 7.49
C GLU A 43 -1.66 0.09 7.66
N CYS A 44 -2.15 -1.03 7.13
CA CYS A 44 -1.46 -2.31 7.20
C CYS A 44 -0.18 -2.32 6.36
N ILE A 45 -0.21 -1.74 5.16
CA ILE A 45 0.97 -1.56 4.30
C ILE A 45 1.99 -0.65 4.99
N LYS A 46 1.52 0.50 5.52
CA LYS A 46 2.36 1.44 6.28
C LYS A 46 3.07 0.77 7.45
N SER A 47 2.32 0.13 8.33
CA SER A 47 2.88 -0.53 9.50
C SER A 47 3.90 -1.64 9.16
N ARG A 48 3.64 -2.43 8.11
CA ARG A 48 4.59 -3.47 7.66
C ARG A 48 5.86 -2.89 7.05
N TYR A 49 5.73 -1.82 6.28
CA TYR A 49 6.89 -1.14 5.68
C TYR A 49 7.76 -0.51 6.77
N GLU A 50 7.16 0.18 7.74
CA GLU A 50 7.86 0.77 8.89
C GLU A 50 8.54 -0.29 9.77
N ALA A 51 7.91 -1.44 10.00
CA ALA A 51 8.51 -2.54 10.75
C ALA A 51 9.74 -3.15 10.04
N GLY A 52 9.75 -3.18 8.71
CA GLY A 52 10.93 -3.59 7.91
C GLY A 52 12.06 -2.56 7.93
N LEU A 53 11.72 -1.28 8.14
CA LEU A 53 12.64 -0.15 8.10
C LEU A 53 13.51 0.02 9.36
N GLU A 54 13.28 -0.73 10.44
CA GLU A 54 14.11 -0.65 11.66
C GLU A 54 15.62 -0.88 11.40
N ARG A 55 16.02 -1.31 10.19
CA ARG A 55 17.43 -1.50 9.79
C ARG A 55 17.99 -0.53 8.74
N LYS A 56 17.20 0.34 8.10
CA LYS A 56 17.70 1.31 7.08
C LYS A 56 16.88 2.60 7.09
N ILE A 57 17.59 3.73 7.10
CA ILE A 57 17.16 5.12 6.82
C ILE A 57 15.64 5.34 6.85
N ARG A 58 15.15 6.05 7.89
CA ARG A 58 13.73 6.46 8.03
C ARG A 58 13.18 7.01 6.72
N SER A 59 12.41 6.20 6.02
CA SER A 59 11.65 6.57 4.85
C SER A 59 10.18 6.35 5.21
N ASP A 60 9.50 7.44 5.55
CA ASP A 60 8.07 7.39 5.87
C ASP A 60 7.27 7.21 4.57
N ILE A 61 6.16 6.50 4.64
CA ILE A 61 5.24 6.37 3.50
C ILE A 61 3.89 6.98 3.85
N GLU A 62 3.39 7.77 2.90
CA GLU A 62 2.07 8.39 2.95
C GLU A 62 1.18 7.74 1.91
N TYR A 63 -0.13 7.74 2.18
CA TYR A 63 -1.12 7.21 1.27
C TYR A 63 -2.40 8.04 1.33
N ASP A 64 -3.06 8.18 0.19
CA ASP A 64 -4.34 8.85 0.04
C ASP A 64 -5.38 7.87 -0.51
N ILE A 65 -6.65 8.09 -0.16
CA ILE A 65 -7.77 7.26 -0.61
C ILE A 65 -8.73 8.12 -1.39
N TYR A 66 -8.95 7.74 -2.65
CA TYR A 66 -9.92 8.38 -3.53
C TYR A 66 -11.06 7.39 -3.80
N PRO A 67 -12.28 7.65 -3.31
CA PRO A 67 -13.45 6.86 -3.64
C PRO A 67 -13.70 6.93 -5.16
N LEU A 68 -13.91 5.78 -5.78
CA LEU A 68 -14.39 5.69 -7.16
C LEU A 68 -15.92 5.63 -7.10
N GLY A 69 -16.56 6.80 -7.21
CA GLY A 69 -18.01 6.99 -7.22
C GLY A 69 -18.52 7.47 -8.56
#